data_AF-A0A1L7W104-F1
#
_entry.id   AF-A0A1L7W104-F1
#
_cell.length_a   1.000
_cell.length_b   1.000
_cell.length_c   1.000
_cell.angle_alpha   90.00
_cell.angle_beta   90.00
_cell.angle_gamma   90.00
#
_symmetry.space_group_name_H-M   'P 1'
#
loop_
_entity.id
_entity.type
_entity.pdbx_description
1 polymer ?
#
loop_
_entity_poly.entity_id
_entity_poly.type
_entity_poly.pdbx_seq_one_letter_code
_entity_poly.pdbx_strand_id
1 'polypeptide(L)'
;MRLRSSGYLGWSYLPPEIRHNILNTIVDQRNPRWSALASVSKEWQSVIGTRNMAKLSLRPSCLEDFEQAVIRQRDLVRHIYLNVELAEYGCSSCEREFDVVTNSRLMGEAVIKLLIILSTWNTTTPLTLELNASSASDSKHWFKNFRFNDEHDAPYARDPVIPMEASHSDWHDPERGWENGVQTKPPPFTAHDQLFGRIDFDYYVPDAYIPEVNAVTRFMIRRQFRHHLRPREFKNVLSRFSRLTDVVYEPWPEEYASLYPDLWDLALIGAHMSNTLKRVILFQDSKQYLTESVHQIIQEYGVLLDPLGFESESDLPDNMKSIAQASLRLDELSVSFFIDAMNFFKACEKKWTWDQLQSLSLTSSLLFQSINGQKQRIDNLLIAAARLVLRMPNLTTMVLWNGGAGRACAFIYTRAKHYAHITWRGTWDLEISQQVLQAWEDVAKLHSVELRAKHERLRETIRSHGDAIFHLNLPCQVIEPTSLWQIRMEDAQGL
;
A
#
# COMPACT_ATOMS: atom_id res chain seq x y z
N MET A 1 -45.29 -38.75 35.39
CA MET A 1 -45.45 -38.27 34.00
C MET A 1 -44.12 -37.66 33.57
N ARG A 2 -43.34 -38.38 32.75
CA ARG A 2 -42.04 -37.88 32.24
C ARG A 2 -42.31 -36.77 31.22
N LEU A 3 -41.87 -35.55 31.51
CA LEU A 3 -41.81 -34.49 30.51
C LEU A 3 -40.77 -34.92 29.46
N ARG A 4 -41.25 -35.41 28.31
CA ARG A 4 -40.43 -35.54 27.10
C ARG A 4 -40.06 -34.12 26.69
N SER A 5 -38.79 -33.74 26.84
CA SER A 5 -38.28 -32.53 26.21
C SER A 5 -38.41 -32.69 24.70
N SER A 6 -39.14 -31.77 24.09
CA SER A 6 -39.26 -31.58 22.65
C SER A 6 -37.89 -31.65 21.99
N GLY A 7 -37.80 -32.40 20.88
CA GLY A 7 -36.58 -32.58 20.11
C GLY A 7 -36.06 -31.27 19.54
N TYR A 8 -35.04 -30.71 20.18
CA TYR A 8 -34.15 -29.77 19.52
C TYR A 8 -33.26 -30.57 18.58
N LEU A 9 -33.32 -30.27 17.28
CA LEU A 9 -32.36 -30.79 16.29
C LEU A 9 -30.96 -30.40 16.76
N GLY A 10 -30.14 -31.39 17.17
CA GLY A 10 -28.76 -31.16 17.59
C GLY A 10 -27.87 -30.74 16.42
N TRP A 11 -26.79 -30.02 16.70
CA TRP A 11 -25.80 -29.56 15.70
C TRP A 11 -25.40 -30.65 14.69
N SER A 12 -25.20 -31.89 15.15
CA SER A 12 -24.83 -33.05 14.32
C SER A 12 -25.88 -33.49 13.29
N TYR A 13 -27.14 -33.05 13.41
CA TYR A 13 -28.19 -33.35 12.42
C TYR A 13 -28.14 -32.42 11.21
N LEU A 14 -27.40 -31.32 11.27
CA LEU A 14 -27.17 -30.44 10.12
C LEU A 14 -26.16 -31.07 9.17
N PRO A 15 -26.40 -31.04 7.83
CA PRO A 15 -25.42 -31.45 6.84
C PRO A 15 -24.07 -30.73 7.04
N PRO A 16 -22.93 -31.40 6.77
CA PRO A 16 -21.60 -30.80 6.91
C PRO A 16 -21.45 -29.44 6.21
N GLU A 17 -22.05 -29.27 5.03
CA GLU A 17 -22.00 -28.05 4.23
C GLU A 17 -22.70 -26.88 4.95
N ILE A 18 -23.86 -27.16 5.56
CA ILE A 18 -24.62 -26.15 6.32
C ILE A 18 -23.86 -25.78 7.59
N ARG A 19 -23.31 -26.76 8.30
CA ARG A 19 -22.46 -26.50 9.48
C ARG A 19 -21.25 -25.65 9.12
N HIS A 20 -20.56 -25.98 8.03
CA HIS A 20 -19.40 -25.25 7.55
C HIS A 20 -19.75 -23.80 7.17
N ASN A 21 -20.86 -23.59 6.46
CA ASN A 21 -21.34 -22.25 6.11
C ASN A 21 -21.67 -21.41 7.36
N ILE A 22 -22.35 -21.99 8.36
CA ILE A 22 -22.64 -21.31 9.63
C ILE A 22 -21.33 -20.91 10.33
N LEU A 23 -20.37 -21.83 10.43
CA LEU A 23 -19.07 -21.53 11.07
C LEU A 23 -18.29 -20.46 10.31
N ASN A 24 -18.29 -20.48 8.97
CA ASN A 24 -17.66 -19.43 8.17
C ASN A 24 -18.33 -18.08 8.39
N THR A 25 -19.67 -18.03 8.43
CA THR A 25 -20.40 -16.79 8.73
C THR A 25 -20.06 -16.26 10.12
N ILE A 26 -19.95 -17.14 11.12
CA ILE A 26 -19.51 -16.76 12.48
C ILE A 26 -18.15 -16.09 12.43
N VAL A 27 -17.20 -16.68 11.71
CA VAL A 27 -15.86 -16.12 11.60
C VAL A 27 -15.83 -14.82 10.80
N ASP A 28 -16.60 -14.73 9.72
CA ASP A 28 -16.68 -13.53 8.87
C ASP A 28 -17.24 -12.33 9.63
N GLN A 29 -18.16 -12.54 10.58
CA GLN A 29 -18.71 -11.48 11.42
C GLN A 29 -17.72 -10.95 12.47
N ARG A 30 -16.60 -11.63 12.73
CA ARG A 30 -15.50 -11.21 13.64
C ARG A 30 -15.95 -10.65 15.00
N ASN A 31 -17.07 -11.13 15.54
CA ASN A 31 -17.55 -10.69 16.85
C ASN A 31 -16.53 -11.07 17.95
N PRO A 32 -16.06 -10.13 18.81
CA PRO A 32 -14.96 -10.38 19.75
C PRO A 32 -15.14 -11.59 20.67
N ARG A 33 -16.39 -11.92 21.02
CA ARG A 33 -16.73 -13.04 21.91
C ARG A 33 -16.78 -14.41 21.21
N TRP A 34 -16.75 -14.43 19.88
CA TRP A 34 -16.94 -15.64 19.09
C TRP A 34 -15.65 -16.43 18.88
N SER A 35 -14.49 -15.84 19.19
CA SER A 35 -13.21 -16.54 19.22
C SER A 35 -13.22 -17.75 20.16
N ALA A 36 -13.87 -17.63 21.33
CA ALA A 36 -14.00 -18.69 22.33
C ALA A 36 -14.79 -19.91 21.81
N LEU A 37 -15.61 -19.74 20.78
CA LEU A 37 -16.39 -20.82 20.18
C LEU A 37 -15.50 -21.89 19.52
N ALA A 38 -14.22 -21.58 19.24
CA ALA A 38 -13.25 -22.57 18.81
C ALA A 38 -13.06 -23.72 19.83
N SER A 39 -13.41 -23.52 21.10
CA SER A 39 -13.30 -24.54 22.15
C SER A 39 -14.48 -25.53 22.19
N VAL A 40 -15.56 -25.30 21.44
CA VAL A 40 -16.80 -26.09 21.50
C VAL A 40 -16.59 -27.54 21.07
N SER A 41 -15.85 -27.77 19.98
CA SER A 41 -15.53 -29.10 19.45
C SER A 41 -14.34 -29.03 18.50
N LYS A 42 -13.78 -30.18 18.12
CA LYS A 42 -12.72 -30.23 17.10
C LYS A 42 -13.15 -29.68 15.74
N GLU A 43 -14.42 -29.87 15.37
CA GLU A 43 -14.96 -29.29 14.14
C GLU A 43 -14.92 -27.75 14.19
N TRP A 44 -15.40 -27.17 15.29
CA TRP A 44 -15.40 -25.72 15.48
C TRP A 44 -13.98 -25.16 15.57
N GLN A 45 -13.09 -25.85 16.28
CA GLN A 45 -11.67 -25.51 16.35
C GLN A 45 -11.02 -25.51 14.96
N SER A 46 -11.35 -26.48 14.11
CA SER A 46 -10.75 -26.59 12.77
C SER A 46 -11.10 -25.44 11.83
N VAL A 47 -12.24 -24.78 12.05
CA VAL A 47 -12.68 -23.62 11.25
C VAL A 47 -12.32 -22.32 11.96
N ILE A 48 -12.86 -22.11 13.17
CA ILE A 48 -12.72 -20.87 13.93
C ILE A 48 -11.28 -20.72 14.43
N GLY A 49 -10.70 -21.77 15.01
CA GLY A 49 -9.33 -21.74 15.53
C GLY A 49 -8.29 -21.49 14.43
N THR A 50 -8.43 -22.17 13.29
CA THR A 50 -7.57 -21.95 12.11
C THR A 50 -7.62 -20.50 11.64
N ARG A 51 -8.82 -19.92 11.55
CA ARG A 51 -8.99 -18.56 11.03
C ARG A 51 -8.60 -17.48 12.05
N ASN A 52 -8.79 -17.73 13.34
CA ASN A 52 -8.26 -16.88 14.41
C ASN A 52 -6.72 -16.86 14.40
N MET A 53 -6.08 -17.99 14.08
CA MET A 53 -4.62 -18.09 14.00
C MET A 53 -4.06 -17.57 12.67
N ALA A 54 -4.88 -17.43 11.63
CA ALA A 54 -4.43 -17.02 10.31
C ALA A 54 -3.84 -15.61 10.28
N LYS A 55 -4.38 -14.67 11.07
CA LYS A 55 -3.82 -13.33 11.26
C LYS A 55 -3.61 -13.05 12.74
N LEU A 56 -2.38 -12.76 13.14
CA LEU A 56 -2.02 -12.36 14.49
C LEU A 56 -1.67 -10.88 14.53
N SER A 57 -2.37 -10.11 15.35
CA SER A 57 -2.05 -8.71 15.63
C SER A 57 -1.26 -8.64 16.95
N LEU A 58 0.01 -8.28 16.84
CA LEU A 58 0.97 -8.28 17.94
C LEU A 58 1.32 -6.85 18.35
N ARG A 59 1.52 -6.67 19.66
CA ARG A 59 2.15 -5.51 20.27
C ARG A 59 3.50 -5.93 20.86
N PRO A 60 4.45 -5.01 21.06
CA PRO A 60 5.75 -5.33 21.66
C PRO A 60 5.63 -6.10 23.00
N SER A 61 4.64 -5.75 23.82
CA SER A 61 4.34 -6.41 25.11
C SER A 61 3.93 -7.88 24.99
N CYS A 62 3.42 -8.30 23.84
CA CYS A 62 2.97 -9.68 23.61
C CYS A 62 4.04 -10.58 22.99
N LEU A 63 5.24 -10.07 22.66
CA LEU A 63 6.24 -10.84 21.92
C LEU A 63 6.81 -12.02 22.72
N GLU A 64 6.88 -11.92 24.06
CA GLU A 64 7.35 -13.03 24.92
C GLU A 64 6.34 -14.17 24.96
N ASP A 65 5.07 -13.82 25.18
CA ASP A 65 3.98 -14.79 25.15
C ASP A 65 3.85 -15.42 23.76
N PHE A 66 4.04 -14.62 22.70
CA PHE A 66 4.01 -15.11 21.32
C PHE A 66 5.08 -16.18 21.05
N GLU A 67 6.31 -15.97 21.52
CA GLU A 67 7.41 -16.94 21.39
C GLU A 67 7.06 -18.28 22.06
N GLN A 68 6.44 -18.23 23.25
CA GLN A 68 6.12 -19.42 24.04
C GLN A 68 4.82 -20.11 23.61
N ALA A 69 3.81 -19.35 23.19
CA ALA A 69 2.46 -19.87 22.92
C ALA A 69 2.32 -20.42 21.50
N VAL A 70 3.00 -19.83 20.51
CA VAL A 70 2.85 -20.18 19.08
C VAL A 70 3.97 -21.11 18.64
N ILE A 71 3.95 -22.34 19.16
CA ILE A 71 4.92 -23.39 18.79
C ILE A 71 4.28 -24.40 17.83
N ARG A 72 3.10 -24.94 18.17
CA ARG A 72 2.45 -25.99 17.38
C ARG A 72 1.54 -25.46 16.27
N GLN A 73 1.16 -24.19 16.36
CA GLN A 73 0.20 -23.53 15.48
C GLN A 73 0.87 -22.70 14.38
N ARG A 74 2.20 -22.73 14.29
CA ARG A 74 2.99 -21.90 13.35
C ARG A 74 2.50 -22.05 11.89
N ASP A 75 2.19 -23.28 11.46
CA ASP A 75 1.69 -23.56 10.11
C ASP A 75 0.27 -23.01 9.81
N LEU A 76 -0.47 -22.62 10.85
CA LEU A 76 -1.78 -21.98 10.70
C LEU A 76 -1.64 -20.47 10.47
N VAL A 77 -0.54 -19.87 10.91
CA VAL A 77 -0.30 -18.43 10.81
C VAL A 77 0.07 -18.04 9.39
N ARG A 78 -0.65 -17.07 8.83
CA ARG A 78 -0.47 -16.57 7.46
C ARG A 78 -0.10 -15.09 7.40
N HIS A 79 -0.44 -14.34 8.43
CA HIS A 79 -0.18 -12.91 8.53
C HIS A 79 0.18 -12.55 9.97
N ILE A 80 1.33 -11.94 10.20
CA ILE A 80 1.71 -11.31 11.46
C ILE A 80 1.74 -9.80 11.23
N TYR A 81 0.88 -9.08 11.96
CA TYR A 81 0.80 -7.63 11.97
C TYR A 81 1.40 -7.15 13.29
N LEU A 82 2.59 -6.54 13.24
CA LEU A 82 3.22 -5.94 14.42
C LEU A 82 2.90 -4.45 14.44
N ASN A 83 2.14 -4.00 15.45
CA ASN A 83 1.93 -2.58 15.71
C ASN A 83 2.77 -2.14 16.91
N VAL A 84 3.80 -1.34 16.67
CA VAL A 84 4.64 -0.78 17.74
C VAL A 84 3.94 0.45 18.32
N GLU A 85 3.63 0.38 19.61
CA GLU A 85 3.06 1.49 20.37
C GLU A 85 4.16 2.51 20.65
N LEU A 86 4.09 3.66 19.97
CA LEU A 86 5.01 4.78 20.15
C LEU A 86 4.62 5.61 21.38
N ALA A 87 5.55 6.45 21.85
CA ALA A 87 5.33 7.28 23.02
C ALA A 87 4.10 8.20 22.84
N GLU A 88 3.26 8.29 23.88
CA GLU A 88 2.17 9.26 23.91
C GLU A 88 2.74 10.67 24.07
N TYR A 89 2.15 11.62 23.35
CA TYR A 89 2.54 13.02 23.39
C TYR A 89 1.34 13.93 23.63
N GLY A 90 1.58 15.02 24.36
CA GLY A 90 0.59 16.04 24.66
C GLY A 90 0.53 17.13 23.59
N CYS A 91 -0.42 18.05 23.72
CA CYS A 91 -0.58 19.15 22.75
C CYS A 91 0.65 20.05 22.66
N SER A 92 1.40 20.22 23.75
CA SER A 92 2.65 21.01 23.74
C SER A 92 3.77 20.36 22.93
N SER A 93 3.68 19.06 22.64
CA SER A 93 4.61 18.37 21.74
C SER A 93 4.28 18.59 20.27
N CYS A 94 3.05 19.01 19.93
CA CYS A 94 2.71 19.41 18.56
C CYS A 94 3.46 20.67 18.10
N GLU A 95 4.13 21.36 19.03
CA GLU A 95 4.99 22.53 18.80
C GLU A 95 6.49 22.19 18.98
N ARG A 96 6.82 20.91 19.16
CA ARG A 96 8.18 20.41 19.37
C ARG A 96 8.53 19.38 18.30
N GLU A 97 9.82 19.16 18.13
CA GLU A 97 10.34 18.13 17.23
C GLU A 97 9.98 16.73 17.73
N PHE A 98 9.79 15.81 16.78
CA PHE A 98 9.52 14.41 17.06
C PHE A 98 10.62 13.77 17.93
N ASP A 99 10.24 12.99 18.95
CA ASP A 99 11.21 12.20 19.73
C ASP A 99 11.68 10.99 18.92
N VAL A 100 12.57 11.26 17.97
CA VAL A 100 13.20 10.27 17.10
C VAL A 100 13.89 9.19 17.93
N VAL A 101 14.56 9.56 19.03
CA VAL A 101 15.40 8.65 19.82
C VAL A 101 14.55 7.56 20.49
N THR A 102 13.53 7.96 21.25
CA THR A 102 12.71 7.02 22.01
C THR A 102 11.92 6.11 21.07
N ASN A 103 11.29 6.69 20.05
CA ASN A 103 10.43 5.94 19.13
C ASN A 103 11.23 5.00 18.21
N SER A 104 12.43 5.42 17.77
CA SER A 104 13.31 4.55 16.99
C SER A 104 13.80 3.36 17.80
N ARG A 105 14.10 3.56 19.09
CA ARG A 105 14.49 2.46 19.99
C ARG A 105 13.34 1.47 20.20
N LEU A 106 12.12 1.95 20.45
CA LEU A 106 10.93 1.11 20.61
C LEU A 106 10.67 0.27 19.35
N MET A 107 10.75 0.88 18.16
CA MET A 107 10.60 0.18 16.90
C MET A 107 11.69 -0.88 16.71
N GLY A 108 12.95 -0.50 16.91
CA GLY A 108 14.09 -1.39 16.72
C GLY A 108 14.03 -2.63 17.60
N GLU A 109 13.85 -2.45 18.91
CA GLU A 109 13.76 -3.54 19.87
C GLU A 109 12.63 -4.52 19.51
N ALA A 110 11.45 -4.00 19.12
CA ALA A 110 10.30 -4.83 18.76
C ALA A 110 10.51 -5.60 17.44
N VAL A 111 11.00 -4.94 16.39
CA VAL A 111 11.27 -5.56 15.09
C VAL A 111 12.36 -6.62 15.23
N ILE A 112 13.47 -6.31 15.88
CA ILE A 112 14.59 -7.25 16.08
C ILE A 112 14.11 -8.47 16.86
N LYS A 113 13.39 -8.27 17.98
CA LYS A 113 12.85 -9.39 18.78
C LYS A 113 11.92 -10.27 17.95
N LEU A 114 11.03 -9.68 17.15
CA LEU A 114 10.14 -10.44 16.27
C LEU A 114 10.93 -11.23 15.21
N LEU A 115 11.93 -10.63 14.57
CA LEU A 115 12.76 -11.32 13.57
C LEU A 115 13.56 -12.47 14.19
N ILE A 116 14.06 -12.33 15.42
CA ILE A 116 14.68 -13.43 16.17
C ILE A 116 13.68 -14.57 16.37
N ILE A 117 12.45 -14.28 16.82
CA ILE A 117 11.40 -15.31 17.00
C ILE A 117 11.12 -16.01 15.67
N LEU A 118 10.92 -15.26 14.59
CA LEU A 118 10.61 -15.79 13.26
C LEU A 118 11.77 -16.55 12.62
N SER A 119 13.02 -16.28 13.01
CA SER A 119 14.17 -17.09 12.56
C SER A 119 14.09 -18.54 13.04
N THR A 120 13.38 -18.79 14.16
CA THR A 120 13.16 -20.15 14.67
C THR A 120 12.05 -20.90 13.94
N TRP A 121 11.33 -20.24 13.02
CA TRP A 121 10.21 -20.83 12.31
C TRP A 121 10.71 -21.52 11.03
N ASN A 122 10.54 -22.84 10.98
CA ASN A 122 10.84 -23.64 9.79
C ASN A 122 9.57 -24.02 9.02
N THR A 123 8.69 -23.04 8.78
CA THR A 123 7.41 -23.26 8.12
C THR A 123 7.56 -23.21 6.60
N THR A 124 6.96 -24.17 5.89
CA THR A 124 6.91 -24.13 4.41
C THR A 124 5.81 -23.21 3.90
N THR A 125 4.83 -22.91 4.74
CA THR A 125 3.66 -22.10 4.42
C THR A 125 4.03 -20.64 4.18
N PRO A 126 3.41 -19.96 3.18
CA PRO A 126 3.59 -18.53 2.99
C PRO A 126 3.16 -17.74 4.22
N LEU A 127 4.01 -16.79 4.64
CA LEU A 127 3.80 -15.91 5.77
C LEU A 127 4.02 -14.46 5.34
N THR A 128 3.03 -13.62 5.62
CA THR A 128 3.11 -12.17 5.53
C THR A 128 3.57 -11.59 6.85
N LEU A 129 4.61 -10.76 6.83
CA LEU A 129 4.99 -9.87 7.91
C LEU A 129 4.62 -8.44 7.54
N GLU A 130 3.75 -7.82 8.33
CA GLU A 130 3.35 -6.43 8.22
C GLU A 130 3.83 -5.63 9.43
N LEU A 131 4.47 -4.48 9.18
CA LEU A 131 4.91 -3.56 10.24
C LEU A 131 4.03 -2.31 10.26
N ASN A 132 3.62 -1.92 11.47
CA ASN A 132 2.95 -0.65 11.78
C ASN A 132 3.61 0.01 13.00
N ALA A 133 3.49 1.33 13.11
CA ALA A 133 3.84 2.08 14.31
C ALA A 133 2.81 3.20 14.50
N SER A 134 2.32 3.35 15.72
CA SER A 134 1.29 4.34 16.06
C SER A 134 1.40 4.78 17.51
N SER A 135 1.14 6.05 17.79
CA SER A 135 0.90 6.56 19.13
C SER A 135 -0.60 6.67 19.40
N ALA A 136 -1.04 6.41 20.63
CA ALA A 136 -2.42 6.69 21.03
C ALA A 136 -2.77 8.18 20.93
N SER A 137 -1.76 9.06 20.80
CA SER A 137 -1.94 10.51 20.61
C SER A 137 -2.15 10.94 19.16
N ASP A 138 -1.85 10.11 18.16
CA ASP A 138 -1.86 10.52 16.74
C ASP A 138 -3.22 11.06 16.28
N SER A 139 -4.30 10.40 16.71
CA SER A 139 -5.68 10.80 16.39
C SER A 139 -6.30 11.80 17.37
N LYS A 140 -5.58 12.24 18.41
CA LYS A 140 -6.14 13.13 19.44
C LYS A 140 -6.05 14.62 19.05
N HIS A 141 -5.09 14.98 18.20
CA HIS A 141 -4.73 16.38 17.91
C HIS A 141 -5.15 16.83 16.49
N TRP A 142 -4.19 17.00 15.58
CA TRP A 142 -4.39 17.57 14.25
C TRP A 142 -4.98 16.57 13.23
N PHE A 143 -4.79 15.27 13.43
CA PHE A 143 -5.11 14.22 12.45
C PHE A 143 -6.28 13.33 12.90
N LYS A 144 -7.36 13.93 13.43
CA LYS A 144 -8.51 13.18 13.99
C LYS A 144 -9.20 12.26 12.97
N ASN A 145 -9.17 12.63 11.69
CA ASN A 145 -9.72 11.88 10.57
C ASN A 145 -8.85 10.70 10.11
N PHE A 146 -7.60 10.58 10.57
CA PHE A 146 -6.70 9.54 10.09
C PHE A 146 -6.97 8.20 10.77
N ARG A 147 -6.80 7.12 10.00
CA ARG A 147 -6.89 5.75 10.53
C ARG A 147 -5.51 5.12 10.66
N PHE A 148 -5.31 4.44 11.78
CA PHE A 148 -4.01 3.93 12.24
C PHE A 148 -4.00 2.40 12.48
N ASN A 149 -5.14 1.73 12.29
CA ASN A 149 -5.32 0.31 12.61
C ASN A 149 -5.77 -0.50 11.39
N ASP A 150 -5.75 -1.82 11.54
CA ASP A 150 -6.09 -2.83 10.52
C ASP A 150 -7.56 -3.31 10.59
N GLU A 151 -8.43 -2.58 11.28
CA GLU A 151 -9.80 -3.00 11.63
C GLU A 151 -10.66 -3.43 10.42
N HIS A 152 -10.29 -3.03 9.20
CA HIS A 152 -11.01 -3.33 7.97
C HIS A 152 -10.27 -4.27 6.97
N ASP A 153 -9.53 -5.26 7.47
CA ASP A 153 -8.98 -6.35 6.66
C ASP A 153 -10.05 -7.36 6.14
N ALA A 154 -11.22 -6.89 5.72
CA ALA A 154 -12.33 -7.72 5.29
C ALA A 154 -12.22 -8.07 3.79
N PRO A 155 -12.41 -9.36 3.39
CA PRO A 155 -12.40 -9.78 1.97
C PRO A 155 -13.60 -9.28 1.15
N TYR A 156 -14.54 -8.55 1.77
CA TYR A 156 -15.79 -8.09 1.14
C TYR A 156 -15.94 -6.56 1.15
N ALA A 157 -14.87 -5.79 1.32
CA ALA A 157 -14.86 -4.32 1.18
C ALA A 157 -15.10 -3.83 -0.27
N ARG A 158 -15.82 -4.62 -1.09
CA ARG A 158 -16.59 -4.14 -2.24
C ARG A 158 -17.95 -3.59 -1.81
N ASP A 159 -18.18 -3.35 -0.53
CA ASP A 159 -19.36 -2.60 -0.14
C ASP A 159 -19.19 -1.16 -0.67
N PRO A 160 -20.03 -0.71 -1.63
CA PRO A 160 -19.89 0.61 -2.24
C PRO A 160 -20.26 1.73 -1.26
N VAL A 161 -20.86 1.38 -0.11
CA VAL A 161 -21.35 2.32 0.87
C VAL A 161 -20.24 2.66 1.85
N ILE A 162 -19.57 3.78 1.60
CA ILE A 162 -18.95 4.55 2.69
C ILE A 162 -20.10 4.87 3.65
N PRO A 163 -20.06 4.44 4.92
CA PRO A 163 -21.13 4.76 5.86
C PRO A 163 -21.38 6.27 5.84
N MET A 164 -22.59 6.66 5.42
CA MET A 164 -23.04 8.04 5.31
C MET A 164 -23.14 8.74 6.69
N GLU A 165 -22.86 7.99 7.77
CA GLU A 165 -23.09 8.35 9.17
C GLU A 165 -21.84 8.83 9.91
N ALA A 166 -20.68 8.95 9.27
CA ALA A 166 -19.47 9.45 9.95
C ALA A 166 -19.32 10.99 9.88
N SER A 167 -20.43 11.74 9.93
CA SER A 167 -20.35 13.13 10.39
C SER A 167 -20.03 13.08 11.88
N HIS A 168 -18.75 13.00 12.20
CA HIS A 168 -18.26 13.09 13.57
C HIS A 168 -18.36 14.56 14.01
N SER A 169 -19.59 15.02 14.28
CA SER A 169 -19.87 16.34 14.87
C SER A 169 -19.09 16.57 16.18
N ASP A 170 -18.60 15.50 16.79
CA ASP A 170 -17.81 15.49 18.02
C ASP A 170 -16.40 16.06 17.82
N TRP A 171 -15.91 16.18 16.59
CA TRP A 171 -14.62 16.82 16.30
C TRP A 171 -14.77 18.34 16.21
N HIS A 172 -14.85 18.97 17.38
CA HIS A 172 -14.83 20.42 17.51
C HIS A 172 -13.65 20.83 18.41
N ASP A 173 -12.60 21.35 17.78
CA ASP A 173 -11.33 21.73 18.40
C ASP A 173 -10.68 22.89 17.62
N PRO A 174 -11.21 24.13 17.75
CA PRO A 174 -10.80 25.26 16.89
C PRO A 174 -9.33 25.68 17.06
N GLU A 175 -8.71 25.34 18.20
CA GLU A 175 -7.28 25.54 18.46
C GLU A 175 -6.42 24.66 17.55
N ARG A 176 -6.91 23.46 17.22
CA ARG A 176 -6.23 22.46 16.38
C ARG A 176 -6.83 22.38 14.98
N GLY A 177 -7.54 23.44 14.58
CA GLY A 177 -8.10 23.59 13.24
C GLY A 177 -9.30 22.71 12.94
N TRP A 178 -10.05 22.23 13.94
CA TRP A 178 -11.26 21.44 13.72
C TRP A 178 -12.52 22.21 14.13
N GLU A 179 -13.47 22.36 13.23
CA GLU A 179 -14.77 22.98 13.50
C GLU A 179 -15.88 22.07 12.98
N ASN A 180 -16.66 21.50 13.91
CA ASN A 180 -17.87 20.71 13.61
C ASN A 180 -17.59 19.54 12.64
N GLY A 181 -16.47 18.84 12.81
CA GLY A 181 -16.10 17.71 11.95
C GLY A 181 -15.20 18.08 10.76
N VAL A 182 -14.99 19.36 10.47
CA VAL A 182 -14.21 19.82 9.32
C VAL A 182 -12.89 20.42 9.77
N GLN A 183 -11.80 20.08 9.07
CA GLN A 183 -10.50 20.69 9.30
C GLN A 183 -10.41 22.05 8.58
N THR A 184 -10.50 23.14 9.32
CA THR A 184 -10.48 24.53 8.83
C THR A 184 -9.09 25.16 8.80
N LYS A 185 -8.14 24.64 9.58
CA LYS A 185 -6.74 25.11 9.58
C LYS A 185 -5.78 23.94 9.32
N PRO A 186 -4.75 24.13 8.48
CA PRO A 186 -3.75 23.09 8.25
C PRO A 186 -2.88 22.89 9.50
N PRO A 187 -2.33 21.67 9.70
CA PRO A 187 -1.36 21.41 10.76
C PRO A 187 -0.07 22.22 10.57
N PRO A 188 0.58 22.67 11.65
CA PRO A 188 1.93 23.23 11.58
C PRO A 188 2.95 22.14 11.25
N PHE A 189 4.13 22.52 10.74
CA PHE A 189 5.17 21.56 10.35
C PHE A 189 5.55 20.58 11.47
N THR A 190 5.67 21.05 12.71
CA THR A 190 5.97 20.20 13.88
C THR A 190 4.90 19.15 14.15
N ALA A 191 3.64 19.41 13.81
CA ALA A 191 2.59 18.39 13.88
C ALA A 191 2.74 17.36 12.75
N HIS A 192 3.15 17.79 11.55
CA HIS A 192 3.51 16.86 10.49
C HIS A 192 4.72 15.99 10.88
N ASP A 193 5.81 16.58 11.36
CA ASP A 193 6.99 15.85 11.84
C ASP A 193 6.62 14.88 12.99
N GLN A 194 5.74 15.28 13.90
CA GLN A 194 5.31 14.40 14.99
C GLN A 194 4.60 13.12 14.49
N LEU A 195 3.84 13.21 13.40
CA LEU A 195 3.10 12.08 12.82
C LEU A 195 3.92 11.30 11.78
N PHE A 196 4.62 12.02 10.93
CA PHE A 196 5.37 11.49 9.79
C PHE A 196 6.86 11.30 10.08
N GLY A 197 7.29 11.61 11.29
CA GLY A 197 8.67 11.65 11.72
C GLY A 197 9.44 10.37 11.40
N ARG A 198 10.74 10.54 11.21
CA ARG A 198 11.66 9.47 10.81
C ARG A 198 11.84 8.46 11.95
N ILE A 199 11.93 7.18 11.59
CA ILE A 199 12.27 6.08 12.49
C ILE A 199 13.58 5.43 12.00
N ASP A 200 14.59 5.50 12.87
CA ASP A 200 16.00 5.20 12.58
C ASP A 200 16.54 4.11 13.51
N PHE A 201 15.99 2.90 13.44
CA PHE A 201 16.28 1.89 14.45
C PHE A 201 17.70 1.31 14.40
N ASP A 202 18.36 1.24 13.24
CA ASP A 202 19.75 0.76 13.12
C ASP A 202 20.72 1.66 13.89
N TYR A 203 20.44 2.96 13.95
CA TYR A 203 21.30 3.92 14.64
C TYR A 203 21.22 3.78 16.16
N TYR A 204 20.01 3.51 16.67
CA TYR A 204 19.74 3.45 18.11
C TYR A 204 19.74 2.04 18.69
N VAL A 205 19.79 1.01 17.86
CA VAL A 205 20.04 -0.39 18.25
C VAL A 205 21.25 -0.95 17.47
N PRO A 206 22.44 -0.33 17.60
CA PRO A 206 23.63 -0.81 16.90
C PRO A 206 24.00 -2.21 17.41
N ASP A 207 24.59 -3.01 16.52
CA ASP A 207 25.15 -4.35 16.81
C ASP A 207 24.15 -5.47 17.12
N ALA A 208 22.84 -5.26 16.94
CA ALA A 208 21.87 -6.33 17.04
C ALA A 208 22.08 -7.37 15.91
N TYR A 209 22.46 -8.60 16.30
CA TYR A 209 22.50 -9.71 15.36
C TYR A 209 21.08 -10.13 14.98
N ILE A 210 20.68 -9.85 13.74
CA ILE A 210 19.43 -10.34 13.17
C ILE A 210 19.73 -11.61 12.36
N PRO A 211 19.25 -12.79 12.79
CA PRO A 211 19.44 -14.03 12.04
C PRO A 211 18.72 -13.99 10.68
N GLU A 212 19.08 -14.91 9.80
CA GLU A 212 18.32 -15.16 8.58
C GLU A 212 16.92 -15.70 8.92
N VAL A 213 15.89 -15.20 8.23
CA VAL A 213 14.49 -15.52 8.46
C VAL A 213 13.90 -16.17 7.21
N ASN A 214 13.72 -17.49 7.27
CA ASN A 214 13.21 -18.30 6.15
C ASN A 214 11.68 -18.35 6.08
N ALA A 215 10.98 -18.00 7.17
CA ALA A 215 9.54 -18.14 7.26
C ALA A 215 8.78 -17.09 6.43
N VAL A 216 9.31 -15.87 6.34
CA VAL A 216 8.63 -14.73 5.71
C VAL A 216 8.77 -14.80 4.19
N THR A 217 7.64 -14.82 3.49
CA THR A 217 7.56 -14.80 2.03
C THR A 217 7.03 -13.48 1.50
N ARG A 218 6.31 -12.72 2.32
CA ARG A 218 5.76 -11.41 1.97
C ARG A 218 6.04 -10.39 3.05
N PHE A 219 6.59 -9.25 2.68
CA PHE A 219 6.84 -8.13 3.58
C PHE A 219 5.98 -6.93 3.19
N MET A 220 5.37 -6.28 4.18
CA MET A 220 4.41 -5.20 3.96
C MET A 220 4.60 -4.05 4.94
N ILE A 221 4.57 -2.84 4.41
CA ILE A 221 4.34 -1.61 5.16
C ILE A 221 3.27 -0.85 4.38
N ARG A 222 2.10 -0.69 5.00
CA ARG A 222 0.95 0.00 4.40
C ARG A 222 0.91 1.45 4.84
N ARG A 223 0.08 2.26 4.18
CA ARG A 223 -0.13 3.68 4.48
C ARG A 223 -0.52 4.01 5.93
N GLN A 224 -0.94 3.01 6.71
CA GLN A 224 -1.23 3.15 8.14
C GLN A 224 0.03 3.50 8.94
N PHE A 225 1.18 3.02 8.48
CA PHE A 225 2.49 3.38 8.99
C PHE A 225 2.76 4.81 8.56
N ARG A 226 2.45 5.78 9.44
CA ARG A 226 2.61 7.20 9.11
C ARG A 226 4.05 7.66 9.17
N HIS A 227 4.94 6.90 9.77
CA HIS A 227 6.35 7.26 9.88
C HIS A 227 7.14 6.94 8.61
N HIS A 228 8.38 7.46 8.52
CA HIS A 228 9.30 7.12 7.44
C HIS A 228 10.41 6.22 7.97
N LEU A 229 10.70 5.14 7.24
CA LEU A 229 11.91 4.33 7.44
C LEU A 229 12.96 4.80 6.44
N ARG A 230 14.19 5.01 6.91
CA ARG A 230 15.30 5.18 5.96
C ARG A 230 15.50 3.92 5.13
N PRO A 231 15.99 4.02 3.90
CA PRO A 231 16.21 2.87 3.03
C PRO A 231 17.22 1.89 3.59
N ARG A 232 18.17 2.36 4.40
CA ARG A 232 19.10 1.49 5.13
C ARG A 232 18.36 0.55 6.09
N GLU A 233 17.39 1.08 6.82
CA GLU A 233 16.55 0.31 7.74
C GLU A 233 15.75 -0.74 6.97
N PHE A 234 15.13 -0.31 5.85
CA PHE A 234 14.38 -1.18 4.95
C PHE A 234 15.26 -2.30 4.37
N LYS A 235 16.47 -1.97 3.90
CA LYS A 235 17.48 -2.93 3.45
C LYS A 235 17.85 -3.92 4.53
N ASN A 236 18.11 -3.44 5.75
CA ASN A 236 18.58 -4.27 6.84
C ASN A 236 17.53 -5.29 7.25
N VAL A 237 16.25 -4.96 7.14
CA VAL A 237 15.14 -5.90 7.31
C VAL A 237 15.01 -6.84 6.12
N LEU A 238 14.92 -6.30 4.89
CA LEU A 238 14.71 -7.12 3.68
C LEU A 238 15.83 -8.15 3.44
N SER A 239 17.08 -7.78 3.72
CA SER A 239 18.24 -8.66 3.54
C SER A 239 18.24 -9.90 4.44
N ARG A 240 17.35 -9.97 5.44
CA ARG A 240 17.19 -11.13 6.33
C ARG A 240 16.24 -12.16 5.77
N PHE A 241 15.40 -11.80 4.79
CA PHE A 241 14.38 -12.71 4.26
C PHE A 241 14.91 -13.49 3.06
N SER A 242 15.21 -14.77 3.26
CA SER A 242 15.77 -15.63 2.21
C SER A 242 14.75 -16.14 1.19
N ARG A 243 13.46 -16.10 1.54
CA ARG A 243 12.33 -16.62 0.74
C ARG A 243 11.32 -15.54 0.35
N LEU A 244 11.72 -14.28 0.41
CA LEU A 244 10.85 -13.15 0.10
C LEU A 244 10.49 -13.10 -1.39
N THR A 245 9.20 -13.21 -1.71
CA THR A 245 8.67 -13.14 -3.09
C THR A 245 7.87 -11.87 -3.34
N ASP A 246 7.28 -11.28 -2.29
CA ASP A 246 6.34 -10.18 -2.40
C ASP A 246 6.71 -9.02 -1.46
N VAL A 247 6.73 -7.80 -1.99
CA VAL A 247 6.88 -6.57 -1.20
C VAL A 247 5.74 -5.61 -1.51
N VAL A 248 5.12 -5.08 -0.45
CA VAL A 248 4.23 -3.92 -0.52
C VAL A 248 4.82 -2.81 0.33
N TYR A 249 5.00 -1.65 -0.27
CA TYR A 249 5.49 -0.46 0.41
C TYR A 249 4.63 0.75 0.02
N GLU A 250 3.91 1.29 1.00
CA GLU A 250 2.98 2.40 0.79
C GLU A 250 3.34 3.62 1.68
N PRO A 251 4.44 4.32 1.39
CA PRO A 251 4.91 5.43 2.22
C PRO A 251 4.14 6.72 2.00
N TRP A 252 4.44 7.68 2.87
CA TRP A 252 4.04 9.08 2.74
C TRP A 252 5.14 9.90 2.04
N PRO A 253 4.88 11.17 1.69
CA PRO A 253 5.89 12.06 1.16
C PRO A 253 6.88 12.48 2.26
N GLU A 254 8.17 12.44 1.97
CA GLU A 254 9.22 12.76 2.93
C GLU A 254 9.18 14.23 3.36
N GLU A 255 8.66 15.09 2.48
CA GLU A 255 8.44 16.52 2.72
C GLU A 255 7.51 16.75 3.92
N TYR A 256 6.68 15.76 4.29
CA TYR A 256 5.86 15.84 5.49
C TYR A 256 6.68 15.71 6.78
N ALA A 257 7.87 15.12 6.73
CA ALA A 257 8.72 14.90 7.89
C ALA A 257 9.98 15.76 7.89
N SER A 258 10.43 16.24 6.72
CA SER A 258 11.67 17.03 6.60
C SER A 258 11.51 18.20 5.63
N LEU A 259 11.97 19.38 6.05
CA LEU A 259 12.15 20.55 5.17
C LEU A 259 13.36 20.39 4.23
N TYR A 260 14.22 19.41 4.50
CA TYR A 260 15.38 19.04 3.68
C TYR A 260 15.29 17.54 3.39
N PRO A 261 14.41 17.12 2.46
CA PRO A 261 14.24 15.72 2.13
C PRO A 261 15.55 15.17 1.54
N ASP A 262 15.97 13.99 2.00
CA ASP A 262 17.11 13.27 1.47
C ASP A 262 16.67 12.57 0.17
N LEU A 263 16.56 13.32 -0.93
CA LEU A 263 16.09 12.85 -2.26
C LEU A 263 16.82 11.58 -2.79
N TRP A 264 17.96 11.22 -2.19
CA TRP A 264 18.76 10.04 -2.45
C TRP A 264 18.12 8.73 -1.97
N ASP A 265 17.13 8.78 -1.08
CA ASP A 265 16.72 7.60 -0.32
C ASP A 265 15.89 6.58 -1.14
N LEU A 266 15.05 7.05 -2.07
CA LEU A 266 14.15 6.16 -2.81
C LEU A 266 14.89 5.21 -3.80
N ALA A 267 16.14 5.54 -4.15
CA ALA A 267 17.03 4.71 -4.99
C ALA A 267 17.26 3.31 -4.45
N LEU A 268 17.47 3.28 -3.14
CA LEU A 268 18.06 2.15 -2.45
C LEU A 268 17.04 1.03 -2.29
N ILE A 269 15.74 1.34 -2.34
CA ILE A 269 14.67 0.34 -2.33
C ILE A 269 14.87 -0.65 -3.48
N GLY A 270 15.12 -0.16 -4.71
CA GLY A 270 15.39 -1.00 -5.87
C GLY A 270 16.70 -1.78 -5.76
N ALA A 271 17.77 -1.14 -5.28
CA ALA A 271 19.10 -1.74 -5.14
C ALA A 271 19.16 -2.85 -4.07
N HIS A 272 18.18 -2.90 -3.17
CA HIS A 272 18.13 -3.83 -2.04
C HIS A 272 17.05 -4.92 -2.21
N MET A 273 16.44 -4.99 -3.39
CA MET A 273 15.51 -6.04 -3.75
C MET A 273 16.23 -7.39 -3.88
N SER A 274 15.83 -8.36 -3.05
CA SER A 274 16.28 -9.75 -3.11
C SER A 274 16.10 -10.33 -4.52
N ASN A 275 16.97 -11.27 -4.89
CA ASN A 275 16.87 -12.02 -6.13
C ASN A 275 15.67 -12.99 -6.17
N THR A 276 15.05 -13.27 -5.02
CA THR A 276 13.85 -14.11 -4.91
C THR A 276 12.54 -13.37 -5.16
N LEU A 277 12.58 -12.04 -5.26
CA LEU A 277 11.40 -11.21 -5.44
C LEU A 277 10.76 -11.43 -6.81
N LYS A 278 9.44 -11.53 -6.80
CA LYS A 278 8.59 -11.70 -7.98
C LYS A 278 7.58 -10.58 -8.13
N ARG A 279 7.12 -10.01 -7.02
CA ARG A 279 6.06 -9.00 -7.02
C ARG A 279 6.40 -7.83 -6.12
N VAL A 280 6.28 -6.62 -6.66
CA VAL A 280 6.52 -5.38 -5.93
C VAL A 280 5.39 -4.39 -6.20
N ILE A 281 4.81 -3.86 -5.13
CA ILE A 281 3.83 -2.76 -5.16
C ILE A 281 4.40 -1.60 -4.35
N LEU A 282 4.66 -0.49 -5.04
CA LEU A 282 5.05 0.80 -4.46
C LEU A 282 3.90 1.78 -4.68
N PHE A 283 3.41 2.41 -3.62
CA PHE A 283 2.32 3.38 -3.69
C PHE A 283 2.59 4.54 -2.73
N GLN A 284 2.98 5.72 -3.24
CA GLN A 284 3.09 6.88 -2.38
C GLN A 284 1.70 7.51 -2.19
N ASP A 285 1.19 7.52 -0.95
CA ASP A 285 -0.04 8.24 -0.64
C ASP A 285 0.27 9.70 -0.33
N SER A 286 -0.65 10.60 -0.64
CA SER A 286 -0.58 12.02 -0.29
C SER A 286 -1.97 12.62 -0.14
N LYS A 287 -2.11 13.63 0.72
CA LYS A 287 -3.35 14.41 0.85
C LYS A 287 -3.09 15.81 0.32
N GLN A 288 -3.93 16.27 -0.61
CA GLN A 288 -3.75 17.56 -1.28
C GLN A 288 -3.57 18.72 -0.27
N TYR A 289 -4.44 18.80 0.74
CA TYR A 289 -4.37 19.87 1.74
C TYR A 289 -3.10 19.83 2.62
N LEU A 290 -2.56 18.62 2.89
CA LEU A 290 -1.28 18.48 3.61
C LEU A 290 -0.09 18.84 2.72
N THR A 291 -0.13 18.47 1.44
CA THR A 291 0.91 18.85 0.49
C THR A 291 0.93 20.35 0.27
N GLU A 292 -0.24 20.99 0.14
CA GLU A 292 -0.37 22.44 0.01
C GLU A 292 0.14 23.17 1.27
N SER A 293 -0.18 22.67 2.47
CA SER A 293 0.31 23.27 3.72
C SER A 293 1.83 23.21 3.85
N VAL A 294 2.42 22.04 3.57
CA VAL A 294 3.87 21.84 3.61
C VAL A 294 4.57 22.71 2.57
N HIS A 295 4.04 22.81 1.34
CA HIS A 295 4.60 23.70 0.32
C HIS A 295 4.57 25.17 0.71
N GLN A 296 3.47 25.63 1.33
CA GLN A 296 3.38 27.01 1.82
C GLN A 296 4.46 27.28 2.89
N ILE A 297 4.62 26.35 3.84
CA ILE A 297 5.66 26.42 4.87
C ILE A 297 7.04 26.55 4.22
N ILE A 298 7.39 25.64 3.32
CA ILE A 298 8.68 25.63 2.60
C ILE A 298 8.97 26.97 1.92
N GLN A 299 7.96 27.56 1.25
CA GLN A 299 8.07 28.85 0.59
C GLN A 299 8.32 30.00 1.59
N GLU A 300 7.64 30.00 2.73
CA GLU A 300 7.81 31.01 3.78
C GLU A 300 9.20 30.97 4.42
N TYR A 301 9.78 29.78 4.61
CA TYR A 301 11.14 29.60 5.15
C TYR A 301 12.26 29.87 4.12
N GLY A 302 11.92 30.26 2.89
CA GLY A 302 12.90 30.58 1.85
C GLY A 302 13.72 29.38 1.36
N VAL A 303 13.25 28.16 1.62
CA VAL A 303 13.86 26.94 1.10
C VAL A 303 13.42 26.85 -0.37
N LEU A 304 14.34 27.12 -1.30
CA LEU A 304 14.14 26.93 -2.75
C LEU A 304 13.98 25.44 -3.08
N LEU A 305 12.89 24.81 -2.64
CA LEU A 305 12.36 23.63 -3.31
C LEU A 305 11.48 24.18 -4.43
N ASP A 306 11.95 24.08 -5.66
CA ASP A 306 11.13 24.34 -6.83
C ASP A 306 9.89 23.43 -6.77
N PRO A 307 8.67 23.96 -6.50
CA PRO A 307 7.48 23.13 -6.31
C PRO A 307 7.03 22.45 -7.61
N LEU A 308 7.69 22.75 -8.74
CA LEU A 308 7.46 22.19 -10.06
C LEU A 308 8.77 21.69 -10.74
N GLY A 309 9.86 21.54 -9.99
CA GLY A 309 11.20 21.29 -10.51
C GLY A 309 11.51 19.83 -10.82
N PHE A 310 10.86 19.25 -11.82
CA PHE A 310 11.30 18.00 -12.46
C PHE A 310 12.45 18.21 -13.48
N GLU A 311 13.17 19.34 -13.42
CA GLU A 311 14.21 19.70 -14.38
C GLU A 311 15.52 20.10 -13.69
N SER A 312 16.26 19.12 -13.17
CA SER A 312 17.73 19.17 -13.24
C SER A 312 18.20 17.89 -13.92
N GLU A 313 18.67 18.04 -15.17
CA GLU A 313 19.15 16.95 -16.03
C GLU A 313 20.44 16.28 -15.54
N SER A 314 21.07 16.74 -14.44
CA SER A 314 22.43 16.26 -14.06
C SER A 314 22.50 15.14 -13.02
N ASP A 315 21.55 14.99 -12.09
CA ASP A 315 21.74 14.09 -10.92
C ASP A 315 20.55 13.14 -10.60
N LEU A 316 19.55 13.12 -11.47
CA LEU A 316 18.40 12.20 -11.48
C LEU A 316 18.64 10.66 -11.77
N PRO A 317 19.82 10.12 -12.19
CA PRO A 317 19.86 8.77 -12.79
C PRO A 317 19.74 7.53 -11.88
N ASP A 318 20.28 7.52 -10.66
CA ASP A 318 20.58 6.24 -10.00
C ASP A 318 19.35 5.57 -9.36
N ASN A 319 18.38 6.38 -8.92
CA ASN A 319 17.19 5.88 -8.22
C ASN A 319 16.23 5.14 -9.15
N MET A 320 15.92 5.80 -10.27
CA MET A 320 15.04 5.28 -11.29
C MET A 320 15.65 4.04 -11.95
N LYS A 321 16.98 4.07 -12.15
CA LYS A 321 17.71 2.93 -12.71
C LYS A 321 17.65 1.71 -11.81
N SER A 322 17.71 1.87 -10.49
CA SER A 322 17.66 0.76 -9.53
C SER A 322 16.32 0.01 -9.57
N ILE A 323 15.19 0.73 -9.57
CA ILE A 323 13.85 0.11 -9.70
C ILE A 323 13.66 -0.50 -11.10
N ALA A 324 14.11 0.18 -12.15
CA ALA A 324 14.05 -0.34 -13.50
C ALA A 324 14.93 -1.60 -13.68
N GLN A 325 16.10 -1.66 -13.06
CA GLN A 325 16.94 -2.87 -13.02
C GLN A 325 16.28 -4.00 -12.25
N ALA A 326 15.73 -3.72 -11.06
CA ALA A 326 15.06 -4.72 -10.26
C ALA A 326 13.88 -5.35 -11.02
N SER A 327 13.15 -4.54 -11.81
CA SER A 327 12.00 -4.98 -12.60
C SER A 327 12.30 -6.08 -13.63
N LEU A 328 13.56 -6.24 -14.05
CA LEU A 328 13.97 -7.30 -15.00
C LEU A 328 13.75 -8.71 -14.46
N ARG A 329 13.67 -8.86 -13.13
CA ARG A 329 13.53 -10.15 -12.44
C ARG A 329 12.13 -10.38 -11.90
N LEU A 330 11.24 -9.41 -12.02
CA LEU A 330 9.89 -9.46 -11.44
C LEU A 330 8.90 -10.05 -12.42
N ASP A 331 7.89 -10.72 -11.87
CA ASP A 331 6.68 -11.14 -12.57
C ASP A 331 5.66 -9.98 -12.59
N GLU A 332 5.61 -9.18 -11.52
CA GLU A 332 4.67 -8.06 -11.38
C GLU A 332 5.34 -6.83 -10.75
N LEU A 333 5.15 -5.67 -11.36
CA LEU A 333 5.57 -4.38 -10.84
C LEU A 333 4.43 -3.36 -10.89
N SER A 334 4.11 -2.76 -9.75
CA SER A 334 3.26 -1.57 -9.67
C SER A 334 4.01 -0.45 -8.97
N VAL A 335 4.12 0.70 -9.63
CA VAL A 335 4.73 1.92 -9.08
C VAL A 335 3.78 3.08 -9.27
N SER A 336 3.15 3.52 -8.19
CA SER A 336 2.11 4.55 -8.21
C SER A 336 2.54 5.75 -7.39
N PHE A 337 2.49 6.94 -8.00
CA PHE A 337 2.88 8.24 -7.45
C PHE A 337 4.33 8.35 -6.98
N PHE A 338 5.12 7.30 -7.14
CA PHE A 338 6.52 7.23 -6.69
C PHE A 338 7.50 7.68 -7.78
N ILE A 339 7.30 7.24 -9.04
CA ILE A 339 8.11 7.60 -10.21
C ILE A 339 7.18 7.80 -11.40
N ASP A 340 7.37 8.88 -12.16
CA ASP A 340 6.64 9.10 -13.41
C ASP A 340 7.03 8.04 -14.47
N ALA A 341 6.04 7.49 -15.18
CA ALA A 341 6.26 6.48 -16.21
C ALA A 341 7.32 6.89 -17.26
N MET A 342 7.37 8.15 -17.69
CA MET A 342 8.38 8.60 -18.65
C MET A 342 9.80 8.53 -18.07
N ASN A 343 9.94 8.84 -16.80
CA ASN A 343 11.22 8.77 -16.10
C ASN A 343 11.66 7.31 -15.93
N PHE A 344 10.73 6.41 -15.60
CA PHE A 344 10.99 4.96 -15.62
C PHE A 344 11.44 4.47 -17.01
N PHE A 345 10.79 4.94 -18.09
CA PHE A 345 11.17 4.56 -19.47
C PHE A 345 12.56 5.07 -19.85
N LYS A 346 12.93 6.29 -19.45
CA LYS A 346 14.25 6.87 -19.70
C LYS A 346 15.36 6.11 -18.97
N ALA A 347 15.08 5.60 -17.76
CA ALA A 347 16.03 4.82 -16.97
C ALA A 347 16.30 3.41 -17.54
N CYS A 348 15.43 2.90 -18.42
CA CYS A 348 15.56 1.59 -19.03
C CYS A 348 16.63 1.56 -20.14
N GLU A 349 17.68 0.74 -19.99
CA GLU A 349 18.71 0.62 -21.02
C GLU A 349 18.15 -0.07 -22.29
N LYS A 350 18.65 0.32 -23.46
CA LYS A 350 18.16 -0.18 -24.77
C LYS A 350 18.29 -1.71 -24.93
N LYS A 351 19.31 -2.31 -24.32
CA LYS A 351 19.61 -3.74 -24.38
C LYS A 351 18.78 -4.61 -23.42
N TRP A 352 18.03 -4.00 -22.50
CA TRP A 352 17.24 -4.75 -21.52
C TRP A 352 16.03 -5.41 -22.15
N THR A 353 15.73 -6.60 -21.64
CA THR A 353 14.58 -7.44 -21.99
C THR A 353 13.99 -7.99 -20.69
N TRP A 354 12.66 -8.04 -20.60
CA TRP A 354 11.94 -8.50 -19.41
C TRP A 354 11.30 -9.85 -19.69
N ASP A 355 12.06 -10.91 -19.48
CA ASP A 355 11.62 -12.26 -19.81
C ASP A 355 10.55 -12.79 -18.86
N GLN A 356 10.44 -12.26 -17.64
CA GLN A 356 9.48 -12.76 -16.63
C GLN A 356 8.27 -11.84 -16.41
N LEU A 357 8.38 -10.55 -16.74
CA LEU A 357 7.36 -9.56 -16.37
C LEU A 357 6.04 -9.80 -17.11
N GLN A 358 4.98 -9.99 -16.33
CA GLN A 358 3.61 -10.27 -16.79
C GLN A 358 2.68 -9.07 -16.56
N SER A 359 2.91 -8.31 -15.50
CA SER A 359 2.10 -7.14 -15.14
C SER A 359 2.97 -5.92 -14.84
N LEU A 360 2.65 -4.79 -15.49
CA LEU A 360 3.30 -3.50 -15.25
C LEU A 360 2.25 -2.40 -15.04
N SER A 361 2.27 -1.72 -13.90
CA SER A 361 1.43 -0.56 -13.62
C SER A 361 2.29 0.63 -13.22
N LEU A 362 2.12 1.77 -13.91
CA LEU A 362 2.84 3.00 -13.64
C LEU A 362 1.89 4.20 -13.65
N THR A 363 2.20 5.21 -12.83
CA THR A 363 1.52 6.51 -12.91
C THR A 363 2.25 7.49 -13.82
N SER A 364 1.52 8.37 -14.51
CA SER A 364 2.14 9.49 -15.23
C SER A 364 1.38 10.80 -15.01
N SER A 365 2.12 11.85 -14.66
CA SER A 365 1.64 13.24 -14.50
C SER A 365 0.95 13.78 -15.76
N LEU A 366 1.39 13.34 -16.95
CA LEU A 366 0.83 13.72 -18.26
C LEU A 366 -0.66 13.34 -18.43
N LEU A 367 -1.10 12.30 -17.72
CA LEU A 367 -2.48 11.82 -17.76
C LEU A 367 -3.43 12.69 -16.90
N PHE A 368 -2.89 13.51 -16.00
CA PHE A 368 -3.67 14.32 -15.06
C PHE A 368 -3.65 15.83 -15.40
N GLN A 369 -2.53 16.38 -15.88
CA GLN A 369 -2.38 17.82 -16.11
C GLN A 369 -3.11 18.29 -17.39
N SER A 370 -3.89 19.39 -17.34
CA SER A 370 -4.43 20.03 -18.55
C SER A 370 -3.42 21.04 -19.10
N ILE A 371 -2.63 20.63 -20.07
CA ILE A 371 -1.56 21.47 -20.67
C ILE A 371 -1.72 21.61 -22.19
N ASN A 372 -1.20 22.69 -22.75
CA ASN A 372 -1.20 22.88 -24.20
C ASN A 372 -0.43 21.74 -24.89
N GLY A 373 -1.01 21.16 -25.94
CA GLY A 373 -0.43 20.01 -26.64
C GLY A 373 -0.50 18.69 -25.84
N GLN A 374 -1.35 18.59 -24.82
CA GLN A 374 -1.51 17.38 -23.99
C GLN A 374 -1.70 16.11 -24.83
N LYS A 375 -2.56 16.16 -25.88
CA LYS A 375 -2.79 15.00 -26.77
C LYS A 375 -1.49 14.45 -27.34
N GLN A 376 -0.63 15.31 -27.90
CA GLN A 376 0.64 14.89 -28.48
C GLN A 376 1.60 14.32 -27.43
N ARG A 377 1.62 14.87 -26.22
CA ARG A 377 2.46 14.36 -25.12
C ARG A 377 1.98 12.98 -24.65
N ILE A 378 0.67 12.78 -24.56
CA ILE A 378 0.08 11.48 -24.22
C ILE A 378 0.36 10.48 -25.34
N ASP A 379 0.20 10.85 -26.61
CA ASP A 379 0.55 9.98 -27.74
C ASP A 379 2.03 9.56 -27.68
N ASN A 380 2.94 10.49 -27.39
CA ASN A 380 4.35 10.19 -27.21
C ASN A 380 4.61 9.22 -26.03
N LEU A 381 3.91 9.40 -24.90
CA LEU A 381 3.95 8.48 -23.75
C LEU A 381 3.48 7.08 -24.16
N LEU A 382 2.35 6.97 -24.85
CA LEU A 382 1.77 5.69 -25.27
C LEU A 382 2.63 4.98 -26.32
N ILE A 383 3.28 5.71 -27.22
CA ILE A 383 4.25 5.17 -28.18
C ILE A 383 5.53 4.70 -27.46
N ALA A 384 6.02 5.47 -26.48
CA ALA A 384 7.18 5.07 -25.68
C ALA A 384 6.88 3.79 -24.88
N ALA A 385 5.69 3.68 -24.32
CA ALA A 385 5.19 2.48 -23.66
C ALA A 385 5.16 1.29 -24.61
N ALA A 386 4.57 1.41 -25.81
CA ALA A 386 4.54 0.34 -26.80
C ALA A 386 5.96 -0.16 -27.16
N ARG A 387 6.91 0.76 -27.37
CA ARG A 387 8.31 0.43 -27.63
C ARG A 387 8.98 -0.33 -26.48
N LEU A 388 8.62 -0.01 -25.24
CA LEU A 388 9.09 -0.74 -24.08
C LEU A 388 8.50 -2.15 -24.04
N VAL A 389 7.18 -2.29 -24.24
CA VAL A 389 6.45 -3.57 -24.20
C VAL A 389 6.94 -4.55 -25.27
N LEU A 390 7.40 -4.08 -26.43
CA LEU A 390 8.04 -4.94 -27.43
C LEU A 390 9.25 -5.73 -26.89
N ARG A 391 9.83 -5.31 -25.76
CA ARG A 391 10.95 -5.97 -25.08
C ARG A 391 10.51 -6.80 -23.87
N MET A 392 9.20 -7.03 -23.70
CA MET A 392 8.58 -7.74 -22.58
C MET A 392 7.71 -8.90 -23.10
N PRO A 393 8.31 -10.00 -23.58
CA PRO A 393 7.60 -11.05 -24.34
C PRO A 393 6.46 -11.73 -23.55
N ASN A 394 6.54 -11.78 -22.23
CA ASN A 394 5.53 -12.44 -21.39
C ASN A 394 4.47 -11.48 -20.83
N LEU A 395 4.52 -10.19 -21.16
CA LEU A 395 3.60 -9.19 -20.63
C LEU A 395 2.15 -9.47 -21.04
N THR A 396 1.27 -9.63 -20.05
CA THR A 396 -0.16 -9.81 -20.25
C THR A 396 -0.97 -8.58 -19.88
N THR A 397 -0.43 -7.70 -19.04
CA THR A 397 -1.13 -6.51 -18.56
C THR A 397 -0.18 -5.34 -18.43
N MET A 398 -0.55 -4.21 -19.03
CA MET A 398 0.11 -2.93 -18.78
C MET A 398 -0.94 -1.86 -18.48
N VAL A 399 -0.69 -1.07 -17.44
CA VAL A 399 -1.56 0.03 -17.05
C VAL A 399 -0.73 1.29 -16.89
N LEU A 400 -1.13 2.34 -17.60
CA LEU A 400 -0.67 3.71 -17.35
C LEU A 400 -1.87 4.50 -16.84
N TRP A 401 -1.81 5.01 -15.63
CA TRP A 401 -2.98 5.64 -15.03
C TRP A 401 -2.60 6.86 -14.19
N ASN A 402 -3.58 7.70 -13.90
CA ASN A 402 -3.47 8.74 -12.89
C ASN A 402 -4.88 9.14 -12.44
N GLY A 403 -5.02 9.66 -11.23
CA GLY A 403 -6.27 10.16 -10.75
C GLY A 403 -6.18 10.93 -9.44
N GLY A 404 -7.11 11.85 -9.27
CA GLY A 404 -7.23 12.78 -8.16
C GLY A 404 -8.59 13.49 -8.23
N ALA A 405 -8.82 14.47 -7.36
CA ALA A 405 -10.09 15.19 -7.32
C ALA A 405 -10.51 15.69 -8.73
N GLY A 406 -11.73 15.34 -9.14
CA GLY A 406 -12.35 15.71 -10.41
C GLY A 406 -11.87 14.96 -11.66
N ARG A 407 -10.72 14.26 -11.62
CA ARG A 407 -10.12 13.65 -12.83
C ARG A 407 -9.51 12.29 -12.57
N ALA A 408 -9.82 11.33 -13.44
CA ALA A 408 -9.18 10.03 -13.44
C ALA A 408 -9.11 9.49 -14.87
N CYS A 409 -7.99 8.87 -15.24
CA CYS A 409 -7.92 8.08 -16.46
C CYS A 409 -6.86 6.97 -16.37
N ALA A 410 -7.03 5.96 -17.22
CA ALA A 410 -6.13 4.84 -17.41
C ALA A 410 -6.11 4.44 -18.89
N PHE A 411 -4.91 4.24 -19.40
CA PHE A 411 -4.66 3.44 -20.59
C PHE A 411 -4.33 2.02 -20.14
N ILE A 412 -5.10 1.05 -20.61
CA ILE A 412 -5.04 -0.34 -20.16
C ILE A 412 -4.79 -1.23 -21.38
N TYR A 413 -3.64 -1.90 -21.40
CA TYR A 413 -3.35 -3.00 -22.32
C TYR A 413 -3.58 -4.33 -21.62
N THR A 414 -4.32 -5.23 -22.26
CA THR A 414 -4.47 -6.63 -21.81
C THR A 414 -4.32 -7.58 -22.98
N ARG A 415 -3.58 -8.68 -22.78
CA ARG A 415 -3.39 -9.73 -23.77
C ARG A 415 -4.08 -11.01 -23.31
N ALA A 416 -5.07 -11.45 -24.09
CA ALA A 416 -5.69 -12.76 -23.96
C ALA A 416 -5.14 -13.73 -25.01
N LYS A 417 -5.56 -15.01 -24.95
CA LYS A 417 -5.09 -16.07 -25.85
C LYS A 417 -5.28 -15.78 -27.34
N HIS A 418 -6.30 -14.99 -27.70
CA HIS A 418 -6.69 -14.76 -29.10
C HIS A 418 -6.67 -13.28 -29.52
N TYR A 419 -6.67 -12.35 -28.56
CA TYR A 419 -6.82 -10.92 -28.81
C TYR A 419 -6.02 -10.11 -27.81
N ALA A 420 -5.48 -8.98 -28.26
CA ALA A 420 -5.00 -7.92 -27.39
C ALA A 420 -6.03 -6.78 -27.36
N HIS A 421 -6.22 -6.17 -26.19
CA HIS A 421 -7.08 -5.01 -26.03
C HIS A 421 -6.26 -3.83 -25.54
N ILE A 422 -6.48 -2.66 -26.15
CA ILE A 422 -6.14 -1.37 -25.56
C ILE A 422 -7.45 -0.69 -25.18
N THR A 423 -7.54 -0.21 -23.93
CA THR A 423 -8.73 0.45 -23.41
C THR A 423 -8.32 1.79 -22.83
N TRP A 424 -8.92 2.86 -23.33
CA TRP A 424 -8.91 4.14 -22.62
C TRP A 424 -10.12 4.19 -21.70
N ARG A 425 -9.89 4.35 -20.40
CA ARG A 425 -10.94 4.48 -19.39
C ARG A 425 -10.72 5.76 -18.60
N GLY A 426 -11.71 6.64 -18.50
CA GLY A 426 -11.53 7.87 -17.72
C GLY A 426 -12.71 8.83 -17.70
N THR A 427 -12.59 9.91 -16.94
CA THR A 427 -13.61 10.97 -16.83
C THR A 427 -13.66 11.89 -18.05
N TRP A 428 -12.69 11.77 -18.95
CA TRP A 428 -12.59 12.55 -20.18
C TRP A 428 -12.17 11.65 -21.35
N ASP A 429 -12.53 12.09 -22.55
CA ASP A 429 -12.35 11.30 -23.76
C ASP A 429 -11.00 11.62 -24.43
N LEU A 430 -10.17 10.61 -24.69
CA LEU A 430 -8.96 10.73 -25.51
C LEU A 430 -9.19 10.03 -26.86
N GLU A 431 -9.07 10.78 -27.94
CA GLU A 431 -8.98 10.21 -29.28
C GLU A 431 -7.56 9.66 -29.50
N ILE A 432 -7.40 8.35 -29.42
CA ILE A 432 -6.12 7.67 -29.66
C ILE A 432 -5.72 7.88 -31.13
N SER A 433 -4.54 8.45 -31.38
CA SER A 433 -4.09 8.71 -32.75
C SER A 433 -3.68 7.44 -33.48
N GLN A 434 -3.70 7.50 -34.82
CA GLN A 434 -3.30 6.39 -35.67
C GLN A 434 -1.86 5.92 -35.42
N GLN A 435 -0.95 6.84 -35.03
CA GLN A 435 0.43 6.51 -34.70
C GLN A 435 0.52 5.62 -33.45
N VAL A 436 -0.30 5.91 -32.44
CA VAL A 436 -0.39 5.09 -31.23
C VAL A 436 -0.99 3.72 -31.59
N LEU A 437 -2.08 3.68 -32.36
CA LEU A 437 -2.69 2.42 -32.81
C LEU A 437 -1.69 1.53 -33.54
N GLN A 438 -0.93 2.08 -34.50
CA GLN A 438 0.11 1.35 -35.23
C GLN A 438 1.19 0.79 -34.30
N ALA A 439 1.67 1.58 -33.34
CA ALA A 439 2.69 1.14 -32.38
C ALA A 439 2.20 -0.04 -31.52
N TRP A 440 0.93 -0.03 -31.09
CA TRP A 440 0.34 -1.12 -30.32
C TRP A 440 -0.08 -2.32 -31.18
N GLU A 441 -0.36 -2.11 -32.47
CA GLU A 441 -0.57 -3.20 -33.43
C GLU A 441 0.71 -4.01 -33.58
N ASP A 442 1.88 -3.36 -33.59
CA ASP A 442 3.17 -4.05 -33.64
C ASP A 442 3.42 -4.89 -32.38
N VAL A 443 2.99 -4.40 -31.21
CA VAL A 443 2.98 -5.19 -29.97
C VAL A 443 2.06 -6.41 -30.08
N ALA A 444 0.87 -6.26 -30.68
CA ALA A 444 -0.06 -7.38 -30.87
C ALA A 444 0.48 -8.41 -31.88
N LYS A 445 1.13 -7.95 -32.96
CA LYS A 445 1.79 -8.80 -33.97
C LYS A 445 2.90 -9.67 -33.38
N LEU A 446 3.66 -9.16 -32.39
CA LEU A 446 4.67 -9.95 -31.67
C LEU A 446 4.08 -11.24 -31.07
N HIS A 447 2.80 -11.22 -30.70
CA HIS A 447 2.07 -12.35 -30.14
C HIS A 447 1.10 -13.02 -31.12
N SER A 448 1.12 -12.63 -32.39
CA SER A 448 0.20 -13.14 -33.43
C SER A 448 -1.27 -13.01 -33.05
N VAL A 449 -1.65 -11.90 -32.39
CA VAL A 449 -3.04 -11.60 -32.01
C VAL A 449 -3.52 -10.31 -32.68
N GLU A 450 -4.84 -10.21 -32.87
CA GLU A 450 -5.50 -8.99 -33.33
C GLU A 450 -5.58 -7.97 -32.17
N LEU A 451 -5.32 -6.69 -32.47
CA LEU A 451 -5.50 -5.58 -31.53
C LEU A 451 -6.93 -5.02 -31.63
N ARG A 452 -7.57 -4.82 -30.48
CA ARG A 452 -8.88 -4.17 -30.37
C ARG A 452 -8.81 -2.95 -29.47
N ALA A 453 -9.27 -1.81 -29.97
CA ALA A 453 -9.36 -0.58 -29.18
C ALA A 453 -10.75 -0.41 -28.57
N LYS A 454 -10.81 -0.01 -27.31
CA LYS A 454 -12.04 0.28 -26.57
C LYS A 454 -11.94 1.62 -25.86
N HIS A 455 -13.08 2.26 -25.69
CA HIS A 455 -13.22 3.52 -24.99
C HIS A 455 -14.33 3.41 -23.94
N GLU A 456 -14.01 3.73 -22.69
CA GLU A 456 -14.90 3.59 -21.55
C GLU A 456 -14.94 4.89 -20.74
N ARG A 457 -16.07 5.60 -20.84
CA ARG A 457 -16.25 6.87 -20.14
C ARG A 457 -16.80 6.66 -18.73
N LEU A 458 -16.08 7.15 -17.73
CA LEU A 458 -16.53 7.23 -16.35
C LEU A 458 -17.48 8.40 -16.16
N ARG A 459 -18.58 8.17 -15.44
CA ARG A 459 -19.62 9.18 -15.13
C ARG A 459 -19.65 9.53 -13.65
N GLU A 460 -18.90 8.80 -12.84
CA GLU A 460 -18.81 8.91 -11.41
C GLU A 460 -17.99 10.15 -11.02
N THR A 461 -18.38 10.78 -9.91
CA THR A 461 -17.65 11.91 -9.36
C THR A 461 -16.42 11.39 -8.61
N ILE A 462 -15.24 11.75 -9.10
CA ILE A 462 -13.97 11.40 -8.48
C ILE A 462 -13.64 12.44 -7.41
N ARG A 463 -13.74 12.07 -6.12
CA ARG A 463 -13.43 12.99 -5.01
C ARG A 463 -11.95 12.96 -4.62
N SER A 464 -11.30 11.82 -4.80
CA SER A 464 -9.89 11.64 -4.48
C SER A 464 -9.22 10.60 -5.37
N HIS A 465 -7.91 10.42 -5.19
CA HIS A 465 -7.16 9.38 -5.90
C HIS A 465 -7.61 7.96 -5.49
N GLY A 466 -8.14 7.77 -4.27
CA GLY A 466 -8.76 6.51 -3.85
C GLY A 466 -10.05 6.20 -4.62
N ASP A 467 -10.92 7.19 -4.79
CA ASP A 467 -12.09 7.04 -5.66
C ASP A 467 -11.67 6.80 -7.13
N ALA A 468 -10.60 7.44 -7.59
CA ALA A 468 -10.06 7.19 -8.93
C ALA A 468 -9.67 5.73 -9.12
N ILE A 469 -8.89 5.14 -8.20
CA ILE A 469 -8.49 3.71 -8.27
C ILE A 469 -9.72 2.80 -8.27
N PHE A 470 -10.69 3.08 -7.38
CA PHE A 470 -11.91 2.28 -7.26
C PHE A 470 -12.74 2.29 -8.54
N HIS A 471 -13.01 3.47 -9.12
CA HIS A 471 -13.84 3.61 -10.31
C HIS A 471 -13.11 3.23 -11.60
N LEU A 472 -11.78 3.43 -11.67
CA LEU A 472 -10.98 2.96 -12.79
C LEU A 472 -10.94 1.45 -12.88
N ASN A 473 -11.20 0.70 -11.80
CA ASN A 473 -11.29 -0.77 -11.78
C ASN A 473 -10.17 -1.45 -12.60
N LEU A 474 -8.92 -1.14 -12.22
CA LEU A 474 -7.72 -1.57 -12.93
C LEU A 474 -7.60 -3.11 -12.92
N PRO A 475 -7.12 -3.75 -14.00
CA PRO A 475 -6.98 -5.20 -14.07
C PRO A 475 -5.81 -5.76 -13.23
N CYS A 476 -5.06 -4.90 -12.56
CA CYS A 476 -3.94 -5.25 -11.70
C CYS A 476 -4.05 -4.52 -10.36
N GLN A 477 -3.47 -5.10 -9.32
CA GLN A 477 -3.46 -4.48 -8.01
C GLN A 477 -2.39 -3.39 -7.93
N VAL A 478 -2.80 -2.15 -7.63
CA VAL A 478 -1.90 -0.99 -7.51
C VAL A 478 -1.65 -0.54 -6.07
N ILE A 479 -2.50 -0.97 -5.14
CA ILE A 479 -2.49 -0.67 -3.71
C ILE A 479 -3.15 -1.82 -2.96
N GLU A 480 -2.88 -2.02 -1.67
CA GLU A 480 -3.63 -2.98 -0.86
C GLU A 480 -5.12 -2.58 -0.72
N PRO A 481 -6.06 -3.55 -0.80
CA PRO A 481 -7.49 -3.26 -0.68
C PRO A 481 -7.88 -2.53 0.61
N THR A 482 -7.29 -2.89 1.75
CA THR A 482 -7.53 -2.18 3.02
C THR A 482 -7.06 -0.74 2.93
N SER A 483 -5.90 -0.48 2.33
CA SER A 483 -5.37 0.87 2.15
C SER A 483 -6.25 1.71 1.24
N LEU A 484 -6.75 1.14 0.13
CA LEU A 484 -7.71 1.79 -0.75
C LEU A 484 -9.00 2.18 -0.02
N TRP A 485 -9.54 1.26 0.79
CA TRP A 485 -10.71 1.53 1.61
C TRP A 485 -10.45 2.67 2.59
N GLN A 486 -9.30 2.67 3.28
CA GLN A 486 -8.95 3.73 4.22
C GLN A 486 -8.80 5.09 3.54
N ILE A 487 -8.17 5.18 2.36
CA ILE A 487 -8.09 6.44 1.59
C ILE A 487 -9.50 6.99 1.35
N ARG A 488 -10.40 6.15 0.81
CA ARG A 488 -11.78 6.55 0.49
C ARG A 488 -12.57 6.97 1.73
N MET A 489 -12.34 6.31 2.87
CA MET A 489 -12.96 6.69 4.13
C MET A 489 -12.46 8.03 4.66
N GLU A 490 -11.14 8.25 4.67
CA GLU A 490 -10.54 9.50 5.15
C GLU A 490 -10.92 10.69 4.25
N ASP A 491 -11.02 10.48 2.94
CA ASP A 491 -11.40 11.54 2.00
C ASP A 491 -12.89 11.86 2.02
N ALA A 492 -13.74 10.89 2.39
CA ALA A 492 -15.17 11.15 2.57
C ALA A 492 -15.47 11.97 3.83
N GLN A 493 -14.55 12.02 4.80
CA GLN A 493 -14.69 12.73 6.07
C GLN A 493 -14.18 14.18 6.03
N GLY A 494 -13.52 14.60 4.94
CA GLY A 494 -12.97 15.95 4.77
C GLY A 494 -13.90 16.96 4.08
N LEU A 495 -15.21 16.71 4.07
CA LEU A 495 -16.23 17.54 3.41
C LEU A 495 -17.21 18.17 4.41
#